data_AF-A0A7J3RD24-F1
#
_entry.id   AF-A0A7J3RD24-F1
#
_cell.length_a   1.000
_cell.length_b   1.000
_cell.length_c   1.000
_cell.angle_alpha   90.00
_cell.angle_beta   90.00
_cell.angle_gamma   90.00
#
_symmetry.space_group_name_H-M   'P 1'
#
loop_
_entity.id
_entity.type
_entity.pdbx_description
1 polymer ?
#
loop_
_entity_poly.entity_id
_entity_poly.type
_entity_poly.pdbx_seq_one_letter_code
_entity_poly.pdbx_strand_id
1 'polypeptide(L)'
;MLCIVAMIVFGILGLFSVKYRKLAKEAFSCVFRQATLRPCVSGFDQELRAKTASKLMKFPRLAKFTYKHFTALSWLFTITFFLSLGYTGYSLYNLAVHGTCDPITGHCVFTPQNTSNVPPNSCVITGDFIEFYGAECPHCAKMAPIVEQLENETGIKLQKLEVWHNQTNQQKMLEFAPYIQRDCGLLGVPAFVALKTNKSICGELSKEKLKRFIIENG
;
A
#
# COMPACT_ATOMS: atom_id res chain seq x y z
N MET A 1 -23.52 -0.58 30.85
CA MET A 1 -22.42 -1.22 30.06
C MET A 1 -22.64 -1.08 28.55
N LEU A 2 -23.84 -1.33 28.03
CA LEU A 2 -24.17 -1.09 26.61
C LEU A 2 -24.02 0.38 26.17
N CYS A 3 -24.08 1.34 27.10
CA CYS A 3 -24.04 2.78 26.79
C CYS A 3 -22.71 3.26 26.19
N ILE A 4 -21.55 2.75 26.65
CA ILE A 4 -20.23 3.17 26.13
C ILE A 4 -20.05 2.69 24.69
N VAL A 5 -20.38 1.42 24.44
CA VAL A 5 -20.35 0.83 23.09
C VAL A 5 -21.34 1.55 22.18
N ALA A 6 -22.57 1.76 22.64
CA ALA A 6 -23.59 2.48 21.89
C ALA A 6 -23.14 3.91 21.56
N MET A 7 -22.44 4.60 22.47
CA MET A 7 -21.90 5.93 22.20
C MET A 7 -20.84 5.91 21.09
N ILE A 8 -19.93 4.94 21.10
CA ILE A 8 -18.89 4.82 20.06
C ILE A 8 -19.52 4.48 18.71
N VAL A 9 -20.36 3.44 18.66
CA VAL A 9 -20.97 2.96 17.42
C VAL A 9 -21.96 3.99 16.85
N PHE A 10 -22.89 4.52 17.65
CA PHE A 10 -23.82 5.55 17.17
C PHE A 10 -23.16 6.92 17.01
N GLY A 11 -22.01 7.18 17.66
CA GLY A 11 -21.20 8.36 17.39
C GLY A 11 -20.66 8.35 15.97
N ILE A 12 -20.09 7.21 15.53
CA ILE A 12 -19.60 7.03 14.16
C ILE A 12 -20.77 7.06 13.16
N LEU A 13 -21.84 6.30 13.40
CA LEU A 13 -23.02 6.27 12.52
C LEU A 13 -23.79 7.60 12.48
N GLY A 14 -23.73 8.37 13.57
CA GLY A 14 -24.36 9.69 13.71
C GLY A 14 -23.64 10.79 12.95
N LEU A 15 -22.42 10.55 12.49
CA LEU A 15 -21.65 11.44 11.62
C LEU A 15 -22.29 11.53 10.22
N PHE A 16 -22.91 10.44 9.77
CA PHE A 16 -23.52 10.32 8.44
C PHE A 16 -25.05 10.26 8.46
N SER A 17 -25.69 10.30 9.63
CA SER A 17 -27.16 10.17 9.73
C SER A 17 -27.76 10.94 10.91
N VAL A 18 -28.71 11.81 10.59
CA VAL A 18 -29.49 12.60 11.57
C VAL A 18 -30.27 11.70 12.54
N LYS A 19 -30.73 10.53 12.06
CA LYS A 19 -31.45 9.55 12.87
C LYS A 19 -30.57 8.94 13.96
N TYR A 20 -29.34 8.55 13.62
CA TYR A 20 -28.39 7.96 14.57
C TYR A 20 -27.78 9.02 15.49
N ARG A 21 -27.70 10.28 15.06
CA ARG A 21 -27.24 11.41 15.90
C ARG A 21 -28.14 11.64 17.13
N LYS A 22 -29.46 11.47 17.01
CA LYS A 22 -30.38 11.60 18.14
C LYS A 22 -30.13 10.51 19.19
N LEU A 23 -29.94 9.27 18.73
CA LEU A 23 -29.63 8.11 19.57
C LEU A 23 -28.25 8.22 20.24
N ALA A 24 -27.25 8.77 19.53
CA ALA A 24 -25.93 9.03 20.08
C ALA A 24 -25.95 10.05 21.23
N LYS A 25 -26.77 11.11 21.14
CA LYS A 25 -26.93 12.10 22.22
C LYS A 25 -27.53 11.49 23.49
N GLU A 26 -28.53 10.61 23.34
CA GLU A 26 -29.12 9.89 24.47
C GLU A 26 -28.09 8.94 25.12
N ALA A 27 -27.36 8.17 24.32
CA ALA A 27 -26.27 7.32 24.81
C ALA A 27 -25.16 8.12 25.52
N PHE A 28 -24.75 9.26 24.96
CA PHE A 28 -23.75 10.17 25.54
C PHE A 28 -24.19 10.72 26.91
N SER A 29 -25.46 11.14 27.02
CA SER A 29 -26.01 11.61 28.31
C SER A 29 -25.97 10.52 29.39
N CYS A 30 -26.16 9.26 28.99
CA CYS A 30 -26.12 8.11 29.87
C CYS A 30 -24.68 7.81 30.32
N VAL A 31 -23.72 7.82 29.40
CA VAL A 31 -22.29 7.64 29.71
C VAL A 31 -21.79 8.74 30.64
N PHE A 32 -22.16 10.01 30.41
CA PHE A 32 -21.79 11.13 31.27
C PHE A 32 -22.39 11.02 32.68
N ARG A 33 -23.64 10.56 32.80
CA ARG A 33 -24.27 10.26 34.09
C ARG A 33 -23.58 9.10 34.82
N GLN A 34 -23.21 8.06 34.09
CA GLN A 34 -22.50 6.92 34.65
C GLN A 34 -21.09 7.31 35.12
N ALA A 35 -20.39 8.19 34.38
CA ALA A 35 -19.11 8.78 34.79
C ALA A 35 -19.24 9.66 36.05
N THR A 36 -20.41 10.25 36.28
CA THR A 36 -20.75 11.02 37.49
C THR A 36 -21.44 10.17 38.57
N LEU A 37 -21.31 8.84 38.51
CA LEU A 37 -21.86 7.87 39.46
C LEU A 37 -23.39 7.92 39.64
N ARG A 38 -24.13 8.45 38.67
CA ARG A 38 -25.59 8.50 38.65
C ARG A 38 -26.19 7.34 37.83
N PRO A 39 -27.33 6.76 38.25
CA PRO A 39 -27.99 5.71 37.49
C PRO A 39 -28.54 6.23 36.15
N CYS A 40 -28.42 5.39 35.13
CA CYS A 40 -28.97 5.63 33.81
C CYS A 40 -30.49 5.36 33.79
N VAL A 41 -31.27 6.27 33.19
CA VAL A 41 -32.75 6.17 33.11
C VAL A 41 -33.22 5.71 31.71
N SER A 42 -32.36 5.07 30.92
CA SER A 42 -32.67 4.77 29.51
C SER A 42 -33.36 3.42 29.32
N GLY A 43 -34.55 3.42 28.70
CA GLY A 43 -35.28 2.23 28.23
C GLY A 43 -34.80 1.69 26.87
N PHE A 44 -33.69 2.23 26.36
CA PHE A 44 -33.16 1.96 25.03
C PHE A 44 -32.92 0.46 24.77
N ASP A 45 -32.40 -0.26 25.77
CA ASP A 45 -32.16 -1.71 25.67
C ASP A 45 -33.46 -2.49 25.46
N GLN A 46 -34.57 -2.06 26.07
CA GLN A 46 -35.88 -2.69 25.89
C GLN A 46 -36.47 -2.35 24.51
N GLU A 47 -36.35 -1.10 24.06
CA GLU A 47 -36.80 -0.70 22.72
C GLU A 47 -36.03 -1.41 21.61
N LEU A 48 -34.71 -1.57 21.75
CA LEU A 48 -33.89 -2.29 20.77
C LEU A 48 -34.27 -3.76 20.72
N ARG A 49 -34.42 -4.40 21.89
CA ARG A 49 -34.87 -5.80 21.98
C ARG A 49 -36.24 -5.98 21.35
N ALA A 50 -37.19 -5.08 21.63
CA ALA A 50 -38.55 -5.14 21.12
C ALA A 50 -38.61 -4.91 19.60
N LYS A 51 -37.91 -3.90 19.06
CA LYS A 51 -37.85 -3.63 17.61
C LYS A 51 -37.12 -4.73 16.84
N THR A 52 -36.05 -5.28 17.42
CA THR A 52 -35.31 -6.38 16.77
C THR A 52 -36.13 -7.66 16.79
N ALA A 53 -36.77 -7.99 17.92
CA ALA A 53 -37.65 -9.14 18.05
C ALA A 53 -38.89 -9.04 17.15
N SER A 54 -39.52 -7.86 17.05
CA SER A 54 -40.71 -7.66 16.19
C SER A 54 -40.37 -7.86 14.71
N LYS A 55 -39.21 -7.38 14.26
CA LYS A 55 -38.74 -7.60 12.88
C LYS A 55 -38.39 -9.07 12.59
N LEU A 56 -37.99 -9.82 13.62
CA LEU A 56 -37.57 -11.22 13.53
C LEU A 56 -38.72 -12.23 13.79
N MET A 57 -39.95 -11.76 14.02
CA MET A 57 -41.13 -12.61 14.25
C MET A 57 -41.46 -13.56 13.09
N LYS A 58 -40.95 -13.30 11.88
CA LYS A 58 -41.02 -14.23 10.74
C LYS A 58 -40.37 -15.58 11.05
N PHE A 59 -39.42 -15.62 11.99
CA PHE A 59 -38.72 -16.83 12.42
C PHE A 59 -38.81 -16.98 13.95
N PRO A 60 -39.82 -17.70 14.47
CA PRO A 60 -40.12 -17.72 15.91
C PRO A 60 -38.99 -18.29 16.77
N ARG A 61 -38.22 -19.26 16.24
CA ARG A 61 -37.04 -19.82 16.94
C ARG A 61 -35.92 -18.79 17.08
N LEU A 62 -35.65 -18.04 16.00
CA LEU A 62 -34.59 -17.05 15.95
C LEU A 62 -34.92 -15.85 16.85
N ALA A 63 -36.17 -15.37 16.81
CA ALA A 63 -36.66 -14.29 17.67
C ALA A 63 -36.51 -14.62 19.16
N LYS A 64 -36.92 -15.83 19.57
CA LYS A 64 -36.79 -16.31 20.95
C LYS A 64 -35.33 -16.42 21.39
N PHE A 65 -34.46 -16.91 20.50
CA PHE A 65 -33.02 -17.01 20.75
C PHE A 65 -32.37 -15.63 20.92
N THR A 66 -32.59 -14.71 19.98
CA THR A 66 -32.03 -13.35 20.03
C THR A 66 -32.53 -12.56 21.23
N TYR A 67 -33.79 -12.76 21.64
CA TYR A 67 -34.34 -12.09 22.81
C TYR A 67 -33.71 -12.61 24.11
N LYS A 68 -33.56 -13.94 24.24
CA LYS A 68 -32.95 -14.57 25.42
C LYS A 68 -31.46 -14.26 25.55
N HIS A 69 -30.73 -14.24 24.44
CA HIS A 69 -29.27 -14.06 24.42
C HIS A 69 -28.81 -12.69 23.94
N PHE A 70 -29.69 -11.68 23.94
CA PHE A 70 -29.41 -10.35 23.40
C PHE A 70 -28.14 -9.71 24.00
N THR A 71 -27.99 -9.79 25.33
CA THR A 71 -26.83 -9.22 26.03
C THR A 71 -25.53 -9.89 25.60
N ALA A 72 -25.51 -11.21 25.49
CA ALA A 72 -24.33 -11.98 25.08
C ALA A 72 -23.97 -11.70 23.63
N LEU A 73 -24.97 -11.68 22.75
CA LEU A 73 -24.80 -11.38 21.33
C LEU A 73 -24.25 -9.97 21.11
N SER A 74 -24.74 -8.98 21.84
CA SER A 74 -24.22 -7.61 21.76
C SER A 74 -22.77 -7.52 22.21
N TRP A 75 -22.37 -8.23 23.26
CA TRP A 75 -20.97 -8.28 23.71
C TRP A 75 -20.07 -8.98 22.70
N LEU A 76 -20.52 -10.07 22.09
CA LEU A 76 -19.81 -10.76 21.02
C LEU A 76 -19.49 -9.79 19.86
N PHE A 77 -20.50 -9.12 19.31
CA PHE A 77 -20.29 -8.15 18.22
C PHE A 77 -19.40 -6.99 18.63
N THR A 78 -19.51 -6.51 19.86
CA THR A 78 -18.66 -5.45 20.40
C THR A 78 -17.19 -5.87 20.44
N ILE A 79 -16.90 -7.04 21.02
CA ILE A 79 -15.54 -7.56 21.15
C ILE A 79 -14.95 -7.80 19.75
N THR A 80 -15.70 -8.41 18.85
CA THR A 80 -15.26 -8.64 17.46
C THR A 80 -14.94 -7.31 16.76
N PHE A 81 -15.74 -6.27 16.97
CA PHE A 81 -15.49 -4.94 16.40
C PHE A 81 -14.16 -4.36 16.91
N PHE A 82 -13.91 -4.35 18.22
CA PHE A 82 -12.66 -3.80 18.77
C PHE A 82 -11.44 -4.64 18.42
N LEU A 83 -11.56 -5.97 18.37
CA LEU A 83 -10.50 -6.84 17.87
C LEU A 83 -10.15 -6.49 16.42
N SER A 84 -11.16 -6.35 15.55
CA SER A 84 -10.96 -5.97 14.15
C SER A 84 -10.30 -4.59 14.01
N LEU A 85 -10.71 -3.63 14.83
CA LEU A 85 -10.09 -2.30 14.86
C LEU A 85 -8.63 -2.37 15.32
N GLY A 86 -8.32 -3.19 16.33
CA GLY A 86 -6.96 -3.43 16.81
C GLY A 86 -6.07 -4.07 15.74
N TYR A 87 -6.56 -5.11 15.06
CA TYR A 87 -5.85 -5.73 13.94
C TYR A 87 -5.60 -4.76 12.79
N THR A 88 -6.59 -3.93 12.46
CA THR A 88 -6.45 -2.92 11.41
C THR A 88 -5.41 -1.86 11.79
N GLY A 89 -5.45 -1.36 13.03
CA GLY A 89 -4.47 -0.41 13.54
C GLY A 89 -3.05 -0.98 13.56
N TYR A 90 -2.89 -2.24 14.00
CA TYR A 90 -1.61 -2.94 13.97
C TYR A 90 -1.10 -3.13 12.53
N SER A 91 -1.97 -3.53 11.61
CA SER A 91 -1.64 -3.66 10.19
C SER A 91 -1.21 -2.32 9.58
N LEU A 92 -1.93 -1.24 9.89
CA LEU A 92 -1.59 0.09 9.39
C LEU A 92 -0.28 0.62 9.99
N TYR A 93 -0.03 0.35 11.27
CA TYR A 93 1.24 0.67 11.93
C TYR A 93 2.40 -0.06 11.24
N ASN A 94 2.27 -1.36 11.02
CA ASN A 94 3.29 -2.14 10.31
C ASN A 94 3.49 -1.64 8.89
N LEU A 95 2.43 -1.27 8.17
CA LEU A 95 2.54 -0.67 6.84
C LEU A 95 3.22 0.70 6.87
N ALA A 96 2.98 1.52 7.90
CA ALA A 96 3.59 2.83 8.03
C ALA A 96 5.09 2.75 8.40
N VAL A 97 5.48 1.76 9.22
CA VAL A 97 6.86 1.60 9.70
C VAL A 97 7.70 0.73 8.76
N HIS A 98 7.19 -0.42 8.36
CA HIS A 98 7.88 -1.41 7.53
C HIS A 98 7.53 -1.32 6.06
N GLY A 99 6.58 -0.46 5.68
CA GLY A 99 6.10 -0.41 4.30
C GLY A 99 5.49 -1.74 3.90
N THR A 100 5.91 -2.23 2.73
CA THR A 100 5.42 -3.48 2.14
C THR A 100 6.46 -4.60 2.26
N CYS A 101 7.43 -4.40 3.15
CA CYS A 101 8.53 -5.30 3.43
C CYS A 101 8.17 -6.20 4.62
N ASP A 102 8.40 -7.50 4.46
CA ASP A 102 8.29 -8.47 5.54
C ASP A 102 9.48 -8.29 6.51
N PRO A 103 9.24 -8.02 7.81
CA PRO A 103 10.31 -7.82 8.79
C PRO A 103 11.08 -9.10 9.15
N ILE A 104 10.56 -10.30 8.84
CA ILE A 104 11.22 -11.58 9.13
C ILE A 104 12.08 -12.03 7.94
N THR A 105 11.52 -11.95 6.74
CA THR A 105 12.18 -12.47 5.53
C THR A 105 12.89 -11.38 4.71
N GLY A 106 12.59 -10.11 4.94
CA GLY A 106 13.16 -8.97 4.21
C GLY A 106 12.64 -8.82 2.78
N HIS A 107 11.67 -9.64 2.35
CA HIS A 107 11.07 -9.54 1.03
C HIS A 107 10.05 -8.39 0.98
N CYS A 108 10.24 -7.45 0.05
CA CYS A 108 9.27 -6.38 -0.21
C CYS A 108 8.47 -6.69 -1.48
N VAL A 109 7.14 -6.56 -1.42
CA VAL A 109 6.25 -6.92 -2.54
C VAL A 109 6.36 -5.92 -3.71
N PHE A 110 6.73 -4.66 -3.44
CA PHE A 110 6.80 -3.61 -4.46
C PHE A 110 8.23 -3.20 -4.88
N THR A 111 9.27 -3.95 -4.50
CA THR A 111 10.58 -3.79 -5.15
C THR A 111 10.64 -4.64 -6.41
N PRO A 112 11.16 -4.12 -7.55
CA PRO A 112 11.57 -4.99 -8.64
C PRO A 112 12.64 -5.94 -8.11
N GLN A 113 12.37 -7.24 -8.12
CA GLN A 113 13.34 -8.27 -7.74
C GLN A 113 14.65 -8.05 -8.49
N ASN A 114 15.66 -7.53 -7.79
CA ASN A 114 17.03 -8.02 -7.84
C ASN A 114 17.87 -7.30 -6.77
N THR A 115 18.20 -7.97 -5.65
CA THR A 115 19.45 -7.82 -4.86
C THR A 115 19.34 -8.49 -3.48
N SER A 116 19.09 -9.79 -3.44
CA SER A 116 19.48 -10.58 -2.27
C SER A 116 20.99 -10.80 -2.33
N ASN A 117 21.78 -9.82 -1.84
CA ASN A 117 23.18 -9.93 -1.34
C ASN A 117 23.84 -8.54 -1.25
N VAL A 118 23.24 -7.61 -0.48
CA VAL A 118 23.85 -6.29 -0.24
C VAL A 118 23.93 -6.06 1.28
N PRO A 119 25.14 -5.88 1.86
CA PRO A 119 25.32 -5.70 3.30
C PRO A 119 24.73 -4.36 3.80
N PRO A 120 24.36 -4.27 5.09
CA PRO A 120 23.49 -3.22 5.67
C PRO A 120 24.08 -1.81 5.69
N ASN A 121 25.29 -1.59 5.15
CA ASN A 121 26.01 -0.31 5.17
C ASN A 121 26.45 0.15 3.77
N SER A 122 25.83 -0.38 2.71
CA SER A 122 26.09 0.10 1.35
C SER A 122 24.86 0.81 0.82
N CYS A 123 24.96 2.13 0.65
CA CYS A 123 24.07 2.86 -0.26
C CYS A 123 24.37 2.36 -1.67
N VAL A 124 23.77 1.24 -2.05
CA VAL A 124 23.72 0.85 -3.46
C VAL A 124 22.68 1.76 -4.08
N ILE A 125 23.17 2.82 -4.74
CA ILE A 125 22.44 3.52 -5.80
C ILE A 125 22.13 2.44 -6.84
N THR A 126 20.99 1.77 -6.67
CA THR A 126 20.45 0.82 -7.63
C THR A 126 19.83 1.66 -8.73
N GLY A 127 20.72 2.12 -9.61
CA GLY A 127 20.47 2.75 -10.89
C GLY A 127 19.32 3.75 -10.95
N ASP A 128 19.63 5.05 -10.75
CA ASP A 128 18.87 6.13 -11.40
C ASP A 128 18.86 5.98 -12.93
N PHE A 129 19.67 5.07 -13.47
CA PHE A 129 19.86 4.83 -14.91
C PHE A 129 19.55 3.38 -15.27
N ILE A 130 18.72 3.20 -16.29
CA ILE A 130 18.38 1.92 -16.89
C ILE A 130 19.06 1.81 -18.26
N GLU A 131 19.69 0.67 -18.54
CA GLU A 131 20.16 0.30 -19.86
C GLU A 131 19.25 -0.80 -20.43
N PHE A 132 18.51 -0.49 -21.49
CA PHE A 132 17.79 -1.49 -22.28
C PHE A 132 18.71 -2.02 -23.39
N TYR A 133 18.93 -3.33 -23.40
CA TYR A 133 19.80 -4.00 -24.36
C TYR A 133 19.14 -5.26 -24.93
N GLY A 134 19.62 -5.71 -26.10
CA GLY A 134 19.24 -6.99 -26.69
C GLY A 134 20.43 -7.94 -26.68
N ALA A 135 20.23 -9.20 -26.30
CA ALA A 135 21.31 -10.19 -26.20
C ALA A 135 22.05 -10.40 -27.55
N GLU A 136 21.30 -10.36 -28.66
CA GLU A 136 21.81 -10.57 -30.01
C GLU A 136 22.11 -9.25 -30.75
N CYS A 137 22.06 -8.10 -30.05
CA CYS A 137 22.25 -6.80 -30.68
C CYS A 137 23.75 -6.45 -30.83
N PRO A 138 24.27 -6.26 -32.06
CA PRO A 138 25.69 -5.96 -32.27
C PRO A 138 26.11 -4.61 -31.68
N HIS A 139 25.20 -3.63 -31.62
CA HIS A 139 25.48 -2.33 -31.00
C HIS A 139 25.49 -2.42 -29.46
N CYS A 140 24.69 -3.30 -28.86
CA CYS A 140 24.71 -3.53 -27.41
C CYS A 140 26.02 -4.23 -27.00
N ALA A 141 26.49 -5.19 -27.79
CA ALA A 141 27.76 -5.89 -27.54
C ALA A 141 28.96 -4.92 -27.50
N LYS A 142 28.95 -3.87 -28.32
CA LYS A 142 29.99 -2.82 -28.28
C LYS A 142 29.87 -1.86 -27.09
N MET A 143 28.65 -1.62 -26.62
CA MET A 143 28.41 -0.76 -25.46
C MET A 143 28.75 -1.45 -24.14
N ALA A 144 28.60 -2.77 -24.04
CA ALA A 144 28.88 -3.54 -22.83
C ALA A 144 30.24 -3.23 -22.17
N PRO A 145 31.40 -3.26 -22.88
CA PRO A 145 32.69 -2.92 -22.27
C PRO A 145 32.80 -1.44 -21.86
N ILE A 146 32.11 -0.53 -22.55
CA ILE A 146 32.11 0.91 -22.23
C ILE A 146 31.34 1.15 -20.93
N VAL A 147 30.18 0.51 -20.79
CA VAL A 147 29.36 0.59 -19.58
C VAL A 147 30.12 0.00 -18.40
N GLU A 148 30.72 -1.18 -18.54
CA GLU A 148 31.50 -1.81 -17.46
C GLU A 148 32.67 -0.94 -17.00
N GLN A 149 33.42 -0.33 -17.93
CA GLN A 149 34.47 0.62 -17.58
C GLN A 149 33.93 1.85 -16.83
N LEU A 150 32.77 2.35 -17.23
CA LEU A 150 32.13 3.49 -16.60
C LEU A 150 31.65 3.15 -15.18
N GLU A 151 31.05 1.98 -14.99
CA GLU A 151 30.60 1.49 -13.69
C GLU A 151 31.79 1.34 -12.72
N ASN A 152 32.92 0.82 -13.20
CA ASN A 152 34.15 0.68 -12.41
C ASN A 152 34.80 2.03 -12.05
N GLU A 153 34.77 3.01 -12.95
CA GLU A 153 35.38 4.33 -12.70
C GLU A 153 34.53 5.25 -11.84
N THR A 154 33.21 5.23 -12.04
CA THR A 154 32.28 6.16 -11.39
C THR A 154 31.62 5.56 -10.15
N GLY A 155 31.66 4.24 -9.98
CA GLY A 155 30.95 3.52 -8.94
C GLY A 155 29.43 3.46 -9.15
N ILE A 156 28.92 4.01 -10.26
CA ILE A 156 27.51 4.01 -10.61
C ILE A 156 27.17 2.65 -11.20
N LYS A 157 26.08 2.01 -10.74
CA LYS A 157 25.59 0.76 -11.32
C LYS A 157 24.37 1.03 -12.20
N LEU A 158 24.44 0.68 -13.47
CA LEU A 158 23.32 0.78 -14.40
C LEU A 158 22.45 -0.47 -14.26
N GLN A 159 21.13 -0.28 -14.26
CA GLN A 159 20.20 -1.41 -14.29
C GLN A 159 20.08 -1.93 -15.74
N LYS A 160 20.78 -3.02 -16.04
CA LYS A 160 20.77 -3.66 -17.36
C LYS A 160 19.52 -4.53 -17.50
N LEU A 161 18.66 -4.21 -18.47
CA LEU A 161 17.43 -4.92 -18.78
C LEU A 161 17.47 -5.45 -20.22
N GLU A 162 17.52 -6.78 -20.35
CA GLU A 162 17.43 -7.45 -21.65
C GLU A 162 15.97 -7.44 -22.13
N VAL A 163 15.70 -7.01 -23.38
CA VAL A 163 14.32 -6.80 -23.86
C VAL A 163 13.86 -7.72 -25.00
N TRP A 164 14.75 -8.51 -25.62
CA TRP A 164 14.35 -9.38 -26.74
C TRP A 164 13.86 -10.76 -26.28
N HIS A 165 14.39 -11.29 -25.17
CA HIS A 165 14.03 -12.60 -24.62
C HIS A 165 13.31 -12.52 -23.27
N ASN A 166 13.08 -11.32 -22.73
CA ASN A 166 12.37 -11.11 -21.47
C ASN A 166 11.16 -10.18 -21.67
N GLN A 167 9.97 -10.79 -21.69
CA GLN A 167 8.70 -10.06 -21.90
C GLN A 167 8.42 -9.02 -20.81
N THR A 168 8.83 -9.26 -19.56
CA THR A 168 8.65 -8.31 -18.46
C THR A 168 9.49 -7.05 -18.68
N ASN A 169 10.73 -7.22 -19.11
CA ASN A 169 11.62 -6.10 -19.41
C ASN A 169 11.22 -5.37 -20.69
N GLN A 170 10.71 -6.10 -21.69
CA GLN A 170 10.12 -5.51 -22.89
C GLN A 170 8.94 -4.61 -22.53
N GLN A 171 8.06 -5.06 -21.63
CA GLN A 171 6.93 -4.26 -21.16
C GLN A 171 7.39 -2.99 -20.43
N LYS A 172 8.47 -3.08 -19.63
CA LYS A 172 9.09 -1.89 -19.03
C LYS A 172 9.62 -0.93 -20.09
N MET A 173 10.30 -1.42 -21.13
CA MET A 173 10.77 -0.57 -22.23
C MET A 173 9.60 0.15 -22.93
N LEU A 174 8.44 -0.51 -23.07
CA LEU A 174 7.23 0.09 -23.63
C LEU A 174 6.66 1.21 -22.73
N GLU A 175 6.80 1.09 -21.41
CA GLU A 175 6.42 2.15 -20.46
C GLU A 175 7.27 3.42 -20.66
N PHE A 176 8.58 3.25 -20.94
CA PHE A 176 9.50 4.35 -21.22
C PHE A 176 9.53 4.78 -22.70
N ALA A 177 8.76 4.11 -23.57
CA ALA A 177 8.69 4.44 -25.00
C ALA A 177 8.43 5.91 -25.34
N PRO A 178 7.55 6.68 -24.65
CA PRO A 178 7.34 8.09 -24.97
C PRO A 178 8.60 8.94 -24.75
N TYR A 179 9.42 8.62 -23.75
CA TYR A 179 10.68 9.35 -23.49
C TYR A 179 11.76 8.98 -24.49
N ILE A 180 11.88 7.69 -24.79
CA ILE A 180 12.85 7.17 -25.77
C ILE A 180 12.52 7.70 -27.17
N GLN A 181 11.25 7.70 -27.58
CA GLN A 181 10.84 8.25 -28.88
C GLN A 181 11.04 9.76 -28.96
N ARG A 182 10.81 10.51 -27.87
CA ARG A 182 11.05 11.95 -27.83
C ARG A 182 12.53 12.28 -28.05
N ASP A 183 13.42 11.58 -27.35
CA ASP A 183 14.85 11.93 -27.32
C ASP A 183 15.66 11.24 -28.43
N CYS A 184 15.22 10.05 -28.87
CA CYS A 184 15.95 9.21 -29.84
C CYS A 184 15.19 9.03 -31.17
N GLY A 185 13.93 9.44 -31.28
CA GLY A 185 13.10 9.32 -32.49
C GLY A 185 12.61 7.91 -32.80
N LEU A 186 13.39 6.88 -32.46
CA LEU A 186 13.07 5.47 -32.68
C LEU A 186 13.14 4.69 -31.36
N LEU A 187 12.17 3.80 -31.15
CA LEU A 187 12.23 2.83 -30.07
C LEU A 187 13.17 1.68 -30.45
N GLY A 188 14.35 1.62 -29.84
CA GLY A 188 15.36 0.61 -30.14
C GLY A 188 16.42 0.50 -29.04
N VAL A 189 17.28 -0.50 -29.18
CA VAL A 189 18.40 -0.77 -28.26
C VAL A 189 19.75 -0.57 -28.97
N PRO A 190 20.84 -0.18 -28.27
CA PRO A 190 20.89 0.14 -26.84
C PRO A 190 20.23 1.48 -26.52
N ALA A 191 19.48 1.53 -25.42
CA ALA A 191 18.84 2.75 -24.92
C ALA A 191 19.12 2.92 -23.43
N PHE A 192 19.56 4.12 -23.03
CA PHE A 192 19.85 4.49 -21.66
C PHE A 192 18.82 5.51 -21.20
N VAL A 193 18.19 5.28 -20.05
CA VAL A 193 17.13 6.13 -19.50
C VAL A 193 17.49 6.58 -18.09
N ALA A 194 17.43 7.89 -17.84
CA ALA A 194 17.56 8.48 -16.52
C ALA A 194 16.17 8.59 -15.86
N LEU A 195 15.96 7.87 -14.76
CA LEU A 195 14.69 7.81 -14.02
C LEU A 195 14.33 9.15 -13.36
N LYS A 196 15.33 9.93 -12.94
CA LYS A 196 15.09 11.23 -12.29
C LYS A 196 14.54 12.28 -13.26
N THR A 197 15.11 12.37 -14.46
CA THR A 197 14.80 13.43 -15.42
C THR A 197 13.90 12.96 -16.56
N ASN A 198 13.61 11.66 -16.64
CA ASN A 198 12.95 11.02 -17.78
C ASN A 198 13.59 11.40 -19.13
N LYS A 199 14.92 11.59 -19.14
CA LYS A 199 15.70 11.76 -20.37
C LYS A 199 16.27 10.44 -20.83
N SER A 200 16.44 10.29 -22.13
CA SER A 200 16.98 9.10 -22.75
C SER A 200 18.10 9.44 -23.74
N ILE A 201 19.06 8.54 -23.87
CA ILE A 201 20.11 8.59 -24.88
C ILE A 201 20.27 7.19 -25.49
N CYS A 202 20.36 7.10 -26.82
CA CYS A 202 20.32 5.82 -27.52
C CYS A 202 21.46 5.67 -28.54
N GLY A 203 21.71 4.42 -28.92
CA GLY A 203 22.69 4.05 -29.95
C GLY A 203 24.09 3.81 -29.40
N GLU A 204 25.03 3.61 -30.33
CA GLU A 204 26.45 3.43 -30.03
C GLU A 204 27.06 4.79 -29.64
N LEU A 205 27.54 4.91 -28.40
CA LEU A 205 27.99 6.16 -27.79
C LEU A 205 29.42 6.00 -27.28
N SER A 206 30.19 7.09 -27.28
CA SER A 206 31.48 7.10 -26.59
C SER A 206 31.29 7.15 -25.07
N LYS A 207 32.29 6.66 -24.34
CA LYS A 207 32.32 6.69 -22.88
C LYS A 207 32.10 8.08 -22.30
N GLU A 208 32.70 9.10 -22.91
CA GLU A 208 32.62 10.50 -22.49
C GLU A 208 31.20 11.06 -22.68
N LYS A 209 30.50 10.60 -23.73
CA LYS A 209 29.12 11.02 -23.99
C LYS A 209 28.15 10.37 -23.00
N LEU A 210 28.32 9.08 -22.72
CA LEU A 210 27.53 8.38 -21.70
C LEU A 210 27.80 8.95 -20.30
N LYS A 211 29.06 9.22 -19.97
CA LYS A 211 29.46 9.85 -18.71
C LYS A 211 28.82 11.23 -18.53
N ARG A 212 28.84 12.08 -19.56
CA ARG A 212 28.19 13.40 -19.53
C ARG A 212 26.70 13.28 -19.28
N PHE A 213 26.02 12.38 -19.97
CA PHE A 213 24.60 12.14 -19.77
C PHE A 213 24.29 11.76 -18.31
N ILE A 214 25.09 10.89 -17.70
CA ILE A 214 24.91 10.48 -16.32
C ILE A 214 25.14 11.67 -15.35
N ILE A 215 26.16 12.48 -15.58
CA ILE A 215 26.45 13.66 -14.74
C ILE A 215 25.35 14.73 -14.85
N GLU A 216 24.79 14.93 -16.04
CA GLU A 216 23.74 15.94 -16.27
C GLU A 216 22.37 15.52 -15.70
N ASN A 217 22.15 14.23 -15.42
CA ASN A 217 20.84 13.68 -15.09
C ASN A 217 20.80 12.85 -13.78
N GLY A 218 21.89 12.83 -13.01
CA GLY A 218 22.02 12.12 -11.72
C GLY A 218 22.11 13.07 -10.55
#